data_AF-A0A1M7P3Y3-F1
#
_entry.id   AF-A0A1M7P3Y3-F1
#
_cell.length_a   1.000
_cell.length_b   1.000
_cell.length_c   1.000
_cell.angle_alpha   90.00
_cell.angle_beta   90.00
_cell.angle_gamma   90.00
#
_symmetry.space_group_name_H-M   'P 1'
#
loop_
_entity.id
_entity.type
_entity.pdbx_description
1 polymer ?
#
loop_
_entity_poly.entity_id
_entity_poly.type
_entity_poly.pdbx_seq_one_letter_code
_entity_poly.pdbx_strand_id
1 'polypeptide(L)'
;MPIQVVPAKCPHCGFVVLTNRHPKCERCDRQLPKDMVLSEAELETLFARERQERAEAAQKAYRKELAKPATGIGGEAPSVLSVLSLGDLIGPDI
;
A
#
# COMPACT_ATOMS: atom_id res chain seq x y z
N MET A 1 -15.48 -1.40 -33.52
CA MET A 1 -14.14 -0.85 -33.80
C MET A 1 -13.31 -1.00 -32.54
N PRO A 2 -12.12 -1.64 -32.56
CA PRO A 2 -11.31 -1.75 -31.36
C PRO A 2 -10.77 -0.35 -31.00
N ILE A 3 -10.92 0.05 -29.74
CA ILE A 3 -10.31 1.27 -29.19
C ILE A 3 -8.81 0.99 -29.13
N GLN A 4 -8.07 1.40 -30.15
CA GLN A 4 -6.61 1.33 -30.11
C GLN A 4 -6.11 2.43 -29.17
N VAL A 5 -5.75 2.06 -27.95
CA VAL A 5 -5.09 2.95 -27.00
C VAL A 5 -3.64 3.11 -27.46
N VAL A 6 -3.38 4.16 -28.24
CA VAL A 6 -2.03 4.46 -28.71
C VAL A 6 -1.16 4.81 -27.50
N PRO A 7 -0.01 4.15 -27.29
CA PRO A 7 0.85 4.46 -26.16
C PRO A 7 1.40 5.88 -26.28
N ALA A 8 1.27 6.64 -25.20
CA ALA A 8 1.69 8.04 -25.15
C ALA A 8 3.24 8.12 -25.23
N LYS A 9 3.76 8.94 -26.15
CA LYS A 9 5.20 9.14 -26.35
C LYS A 9 5.63 10.49 -25.81
N CYS A 10 6.82 10.54 -25.20
CA CYS A 10 7.44 11.78 -24.76
C CYS A 10 7.69 12.70 -25.97
N PRO A 11 7.22 13.96 -25.93
CA PRO A 11 7.39 14.89 -27.05
C PRO A 11 8.85 15.34 -27.27
N HIS A 12 9.73 15.11 -26.28
CA HIS A 12 11.13 15.55 -26.36
C HIS A 12 12.10 14.49 -26.88
N CYS A 13 11.89 13.22 -26.54
CA CYS A 13 12.83 12.14 -26.88
C CYS A 13 12.17 10.98 -27.63
N GLY A 14 10.85 11.00 -27.82
CA GLY A 14 10.09 9.95 -28.50
C GLY A 14 9.93 8.65 -27.71
N PHE A 15 10.42 8.60 -26.46
CA PHE A 15 10.29 7.41 -25.60
C PHE A 15 8.83 7.15 -25.23
N VAL A 16 8.45 5.89 -25.11
CA VAL A 16 7.11 5.50 -24.66
C VAL A 16 7.03 5.73 -23.14
N VAL A 17 6.11 6.58 -22.70
CA VAL A 17 5.89 6.85 -21.28
C VAL A 17 5.32 5.59 -20.63
N LEU A 18 5.98 5.09 -19.59
CA LEU A 18 5.60 3.84 -18.91
C LEU A 18 4.64 4.12 -17.76
N THR A 19 4.73 5.29 -17.14
CA THR A 19 3.84 5.72 -16.06
C THR A 19 3.40 7.16 -16.23
N ASN A 20 2.10 7.39 -16.06
CA ASN A 20 1.49 8.71 -16.00
C ASN A 20 1.41 9.23 -14.56
N ARG A 21 2.13 8.61 -13.61
CA ARG A 21 2.11 9.04 -12.21
C ARG A 21 3.12 10.14 -11.89
N HIS A 22 4.17 10.26 -12.70
CA HIS A 22 5.25 11.22 -12.48
C HIS A 22 5.29 12.22 -13.62
N PRO A 23 5.43 13.53 -13.34
CA PRO A 23 5.39 14.56 -14.36
C PRO A 23 6.71 14.67 -15.14
N LYS A 24 7.55 13.63 -15.15
CA LYS A 24 8.86 13.60 -15.81
C LYS A 24 9.00 12.33 -16.65
N CYS A 25 9.65 12.45 -17.79
CA CYS A 25 9.97 11.30 -18.63
C CYS A 25 11.07 10.44 -18.00
N GLU A 26 10.86 9.13 -17.98
CA GLU A 26 11.73 8.11 -17.38
C GLU A 26 13.04 7.90 -18.15
N ARG A 27 13.17 8.49 -19.34
CA ARG A 27 14.38 8.40 -20.18
C ARG A 27 15.18 9.69 -20.24
N CYS A 28 14.52 10.85 -20.33
CA CYS A 28 15.20 12.13 -20.54
C CYS A 28 14.95 13.15 -19.43
N ASP A 29 14.23 12.78 -18.37
CA ASP A 29 13.92 13.58 -17.18
C ASP A 29 13.20 14.91 -17.42
N ARG A 30 12.83 15.21 -18.67
CA ARG A 30 12.06 16.41 -19.01
C ARG A 30 10.63 16.31 -18.52
N GLN A 31 10.07 17.47 -18.20
CA GLN A 31 8.69 17.61 -17.77
C GLN A 31 7.74 17.11 -18.86
N LEU A 32 6.78 16.25 -18.50
CA LEU A 32 5.71 15.82 -19.38
C LEU A 32 4.54 16.81 -19.35
N PRO A 33 3.75 16.91 -20.44
CA PRO A 33 2.52 17.73 -20.48
C PRO A 33 1.52 17.29 -19.42
N LYS A 34 0.76 18.24 -18.86
CA LYS A 34 -0.25 17.96 -17.83
C LYS A 34 -1.32 16.98 -18.28
N ASP A 35 -1.67 16.97 -19.56
CA ASP A 35 -2.66 16.05 -20.14
C ASP A 35 -2.15 14.60 -20.27
N MET A 36 -0.84 14.38 -20.14
CA MET A 36 -0.23 13.03 -20.18
C MET A 36 -0.01 12.43 -18.80
N VAL A 37 -0.11 13.23 -17.75
CA VAL A 37 0.06 12.81 -16.35
C VAL A 37 -1.25 12.93 -15.60
N LEU A 38 -1.42 12.09 -14.59
CA LEU A 38 -2.55 12.21 -13.67
C LEU A 38 -2.50 13.54 -12.92
N SER A 39 -3.67 14.11 -12.70
CA SER A 39 -3.80 15.26 -11.81
C SER A 39 -3.42 14.88 -10.37
N GLU A 40 -3.11 15.88 -9.55
CA GLU A 40 -2.75 15.68 -8.15
C GLU A 40 -3.88 14.98 -7.36
N ALA A 41 -5.13 15.33 -7.65
CA ALA A 41 -6.31 14.71 -7.04
C ALA A 41 -6.47 13.23 -7.44
N GLU A 42 -6.20 12.88 -8.69
CA GLU A 42 -6.23 11.49 -9.15
C GLU A 42 -5.09 10.67 -8.53
N LEU A 43 -3.90 11.26 -8.42
CA LEU A 43 -2.77 10.65 -7.74
C LEU A 43 -3.07 10.36 -6.27
N GLU A 44 -3.62 11.35 -5.55
CA GLU A 44 -4.00 11.19 -4.15
C GLU A 44 -5.03 10.08 -3.97
N THR A 45 -6.02 10.02 -4.86
CA THR A 45 -7.04 8.96 -4.85
C THR A 45 -6.44 7.58 -5.06
N LEU A 46 -5.51 7.44 -6.02
CA LEU A 46 -4.80 6.18 -6.24
C LEU A 46 -3.96 5.77 -5.03
N PHE A 47 -3.22 6.71 -4.44
CA PHE A 47 -2.40 6.42 -3.26
C PHE A 47 -3.23 6.10 -2.02
N ALA A 48 -4.38 6.74 -1.85
CA ALA A 48 -5.33 6.42 -0.78
C ALA A 48 -5.85 4.99 -0.94
N ARG A 49 -6.24 4.60 -2.17
CA ARG A 49 -6.71 3.24 -2.45
C ARG A 49 -5.62 2.20 -2.21
N GLU A 50 -4.41 2.41 -2.74
CA GLU A 50 -3.28 1.49 -2.53
C GLU A 50 -2.91 1.34 -1.05
N ARG A 51 -3.03 2.42 -0.26
CA ARG A 51 -2.81 2.38 1.19
C ARG A 51 -3.89 1.54 1.89
N GLN A 52 -5.15 1.70 1.50
CA GLN A 52 -6.26 0.93 2.07
C GLN A 52 -6.12 -0.57 1.74
N GLU A 53 -5.88 -0.91 0.48
CA GLU A 53 -5.68 -2.29 0.02
C GLU A 53 -4.53 -2.97 0.78
N ARG A 54 -3.44 -2.23 1.03
CA ARG A 54 -2.30 -2.73 1.81
C ARG A 54 -2.66 -2.97 3.29
N ALA A 55 -3.43 -2.07 3.90
CA ALA A 55 -3.88 -2.23 5.28
C ALA A 55 -4.80 -3.45 5.43
N GLU A 56 -5.73 -3.65 4.49
CA GLU A 56 -6.62 -4.81 4.46
C GLU A 56 -5.85 -6.12 4.24
N ALA A 57 -4.87 -6.11 3.32
CA ALA A 57 -4.00 -7.25 3.09
C ALA A 57 -3.20 -7.63 4.35
N ALA A 58 -2.68 -6.64 5.08
CA ALA A 58 -1.98 -6.85 6.35
C ALA A 58 -2.90 -7.44 7.42
N GLN A 59 -4.11 -6.91 7.58
CA GLN A 59 -5.10 -7.47 8.52
C GLN A 59 -5.48 -8.90 8.17
N LYS A 60 -5.68 -9.19 6.88
CA LYS A 60 -6.00 -10.54 6.40
C LYS A 60 -4.84 -11.51 6.63
N ALA A 61 -3.60 -11.06 6.41
CA ALA A 61 -2.41 -11.85 6.70
C ALA A 61 -2.34 -12.19 8.19
N TYR A 62 -2.49 -11.18 9.05
CA TYR A 62 -2.50 -11.35 10.51
C TYR A 62 -3.60 -12.32 10.98
N ARG A 63 -4.84 -12.15 10.48
CA ARG A 63 -5.96 -13.06 10.79
C ARG A 63 -5.68 -14.50 10.32
N LYS A 64 -5.03 -14.67 9.16
CA LYS A 64 -4.66 -16.00 8.64
C LYS A 64 -3.59 -16.66 9.51
N GLU A 65 -2.65 -15.89 10.07
CA GLU A 65 -1.65 -16.40 11.00
C GLU A 65 -2.29 -16.87 12.30
N LEU A 66 -3.24 -16.10 12.87
CA LEU A 66 -4.01 -16.52 14.05
C LEU A 66 -4.90 -17.75 13.79
N ALA A 67 -5.41 -17.91 12.57
CA ALA A 67 -6.31 -19.00 12.21
C ALA A 67 -5.58 -20.30 11.81
N LYS A 68 -4.24 -20.31 11.73
CA LYS A 68 -3.50 -21.56 11.52
C LYS A 68 -3.61 -22.39 12.80
N PRO A 69 -4.29 -23.56 12.78
CA PRO A 69 -4.25 -24.44 13.94
C PRO A 69 -2.79 -24.87 14.16
N ALA A 70 -2.37 -24.88 15.43
CA ALA A 70 -1.07 -25.34 15.86
C ALA A 70 -0.91 -26.85 15.58
N THR A 71 -0.68 -27.21 14.32
CA THR A 71 -0.38 -28.58 13.93
C THR A 71 1.11 -28.83 14.15
N GLY A 72 1.45 -29.16 15.41
CA GLY A 72 2.58 -29.97 15.89
C GLY A 72 4.01 -29.57 15.49
N ILE A 73 4.87 -29.24 16.46
CA ILE A 73 5.73 -30.15 17.24
C ILE A 73 6.43 -29.33 18.35
N GLY A 74 6.75 -29.96 19.48
CA GLY A 74 7.19 -29.29 20.72
C GLY A 74 8.43 -28.40 20.61
N GLY A 75 8.53 -27.44 21.55
CA GLY A 75 9.68 -26.59 21.79
C GLY A 75 9.39 -25.10 21.58
N GLU A 76 9.33 -24.36 22.69
CA GLU A 76 9.30 -22.89 22.81
C GLU A 76 8.14 -22.11 22.15
N ALA A 77 7.24 -21.63 23.01
CA ALA A 77 6.26 -20.61 22.68
C ALA A 77 6.96 -19.25 22.42
N PRO A 78 6.69 -18.55 21.31
CA PRO A 78 6.92 -17.11 21.28
C PRO A 78 5.83 -16.44 22.12
N SER A 79 6.23 -15.91 23.28
CA SER A 79 5.40 -15.11 24.18
C SER A 79 4.76 -13.92 23.45
N VAL A 80 3.54 -14.11 22.93
CA VAL A 80 2.63 -13.03 22.53
C VAL A 80 1.56 -12.87 23.60
N LEU A 81 1.99 -12.39 24.77
CA LEU A 81 1.07 -12.08 25.87
C LEU A 81 1.56 -10.83 26.60
N SER A 82 1.24 -9.67 26.03
CA SER A 82 1.13 -8.41 26.77
C SER A 82 0.19 -7.45 26.05
N VAL A 83 -1.05 -7.90 25.90
CA VAL A 83 -2.22 -7.01 25.84
C VAL A 83 -3.17 -7.55 26.90
N LEU A 84 -3.09 -6.97 28.10
CA LEU A 84 -4.13 -6.85 29.14
C LEU A 84 -3.45 -6.37 30.42
N SER A 85 -3.53 -5.07 30.69
CA SER A 85 -3.48 -4.55 32.07
C SER A 85 -4.64 -3.58 32.23
N LEU A 86 -5.87 -4.12 32.19
CA LEU A 86 -6.97 -3.55 32.99
C LEU A 86 -6.77 -4.12 34.40
N GLY A 87 -6.32 -3.29 35.34
CA GLY A 87 -6.05 -3.76 36.69
C GLY A 87 -5.55 -2.70 37.67
N ASP A 88 -6.18 -1.52 37.72
CA ASP A 88 -6.07 -0.63 38.89
C ASP A 88 -7.47 -0.37 39.45
N LEU A 89 -8.10 -1.44 39.93
CA LEU A 89 -9.05 -1.39 41.03
C LEU A 89 -8.40 -2.16 42.17
N ILE A 90 -7.83 -1.44 43.14
CA ILE A 90 -7.79 -1.73 44.59
C ILE A 90 -7.12 -0.51 45.25
N GLY A 91 -7.87 0.25 46.06
CA GLY A 91 -7.32 1.24 46.99
C GLY A 91 -6.55 0.58 48.15
N PRO A 92 -5.94 1.36 49.07
CA PRO A 92 -6.71 1.77 50.26
C PRO A 92 -6.32 3.14 50.88
N ASP A 93 -7.33 3.75 51.53
CA ASP A 93 -7.32 4.48 52.82
C ASP A 93 -6.03 5.20 53.28
N ILE A 94 -6.02 6.54 53.18
CA ILE A 94 -5.54 7.51 54.20
C ILE A 94 -6.40 8.77 54.10
#